data_AF-A0A0F3RAH7-F1
#
_entry.id   AF-A0A0F3RAH7-F1
#
_cell.length_a   1.000
_cell.length_b   1.000
_cell.length_c   1.000
_cell.angle_alpha   90.00
_cell.angle_beta   90.00
_cell.angle_gamma   90.00
#
_symmetry.space_group_name_H-M   'P 1'
#
loop_
_entity.id
_entity.type
_entity.pdbx_description
1 polymer ?
#
loop_
_entity_poly.entity_id
_entity_poly.type
_entity_poly.pdbx_seq_one_letter_code
_entity_poly.pdbx_strand_id
1 'polypeptide(L)'
;MQQFNSVKLLDSSHIILPANMADMYKGCGACYKGRSSTVQSSLKLQVVFDYLNQSLDTVDITEGIRADQGYREHLSNISTKDLLISDLGYFVPASFIQIIELGAYFISRYKADTNIYDPITEEKIDLLNLLDNKFFLSKDVLLGKQAKVKLRIICHKLTDEQAIGRRRKANLLAKSHKYKSSSRNQRLLDWSIFITNISEDMVNAEHIMIIYRARWQIELLFKLYKSHAKIENLITKHYSF
;
A
#
# COMPACT_ATOMS: atom_id res chain seq x y z
N MET A 1 -1.11 -20.90 -20.20
CA MET A 1 -1.44 -19.51 -20.59
C MET A 1 -1.09 -18.60 -19.43
N GLN A 2 -0.42 -17.48 -19.70
CA GLN A 2 -0.08 -16.46 -18.71
C GLN A 2 -1.38 -15.77 -18.28
N GLN A 3 -1.70 -15.75 -16.98
CA GLN A 3 -2.97 -15.21 -16.47
C GLN A 3 -3.02 -13.67 -16.50
N PHE A 4 -1.86 -13.01 -16.46
CA PHE A 4 -1.70 -11.56 -16.47
C PHE A 4 -0.69 -11.13 -17.54
N ASN A 5 -0.88 -9.95 -18.12
CA ASN A 5 0.05 -9.37 -19.10
C ASN A 5 1.28 -8.74 -18.42
N SER A 6 1.10 -8.22 -17.21
CA SER A 6 2.11 -7.50 -16.42
C SER A 6 1.80 -7.67 -14.93
N VAL A 7 2.84 -7.62 -14.08
CA VAL A 7 2.68 -7.57 -12.62
C VAL A 7 3.33 -6.29 -12.11
N LYS A 8 2.53 -5.25 -11.93
CA LYS A 8 2.95 -3.91 -11.55
C LYS A 8 3.03 -3.77 -10.04
N LEU A 9 4.24 -3.57 -9.51
CA LEU A 9 4.48 -3.28 -8.11
C LEU A 9 4.56 -1.77 -7.92
N LEU A 10 3.66 -1.21 -7.11
CA LEU A 10 3.62 0.21 -6.79
C LEU A 10 4.04 0.45 -5.34
N ASP A 11 5.08 1.26 -5.17
CA ASP A 11 5.55 1.70 -3.86
C ASP A 11 6.23 3.07 -3.98
N SER A 12 6.41 3.75 -2.85
CA SER A 12 7.14 5.01 -2.78
C SER A 12 8.35 4.93 -1.88
N SER A 13 9.33 5.78 -2.16
CA SER A 13 10.53 5.88 -1.34
C SER A 13 10.87 7.33 -1.03
N HIS A 14 11.13 7.61 0.24
CA HIS A 14 11.57 8.93 0.67
C HIS A 14 13.07 9.12 0.45
N ILE A 15 13.41 10.32 -0.03
CA ILE A 15 14.77 10.83 -0.20
C ILE A 15 14.85 12.14 0.58
N ILE A 16 15.74 12.23 1.57
CA ILE A 16 15.96 13.46 2.33
C ILE A 16 16.84 14.40 1.50
N LEU A 17 16.47 15.68 1.46
CA LEU A 17 17.22 16.71 0.75
C LEU A 17 17.86 17.70 1.74
N PRO A 18 18.89 18.44 1.32
CA PRO A 18 19.41 19.59 2.03
C PRO A 18 18.32 20.64 2.34
N ALA A 19 18.45 21.31 3.50
CA ALA A 19 17.42 22.23 3.99
C ALA A 19 17.13 23.42 3.05
N ASN A 20 18.13 23.86 2.28
CA ASN A 20 17.99 24.96 1.31
C ASN A 20 17.10 24.64 0.11
N MET A 21 16.67 23.37 -0.07
CA MET A 21 15.71 22.97 -1.10
C MET A 21 14.26 22.98 -0.61
N ALA A 22 13.98 23.44 0.62
CA ALA A 22 12.64 23.42 1.22
C ALA A 22 11.61 24.27 0.47
N ASP A 23 12.05 25.31 -0.25
CA ASP A 23 11.18 26.17 -1.06
C ASP A 23 10.58 25.42 -2.26
N MET A 24 11.34 24.48 -2.84
CA MET A 24 10.90 23.66 -3.97
C MET A 24 10.31 22.32 -3.54
N TYR A 25 10.83 21.73 -2.46
CA TYR A 25 10.51 20.37 -2.04
C TYR A 25 10.27 20.32 -0.54
N LYS A 26 9.03 20.54 -0.13
CA LYS A 26 8.68 20.57 1.30
C LYS A 26 8.86 19.21 1.96
N GLY A 27 9.66 19.20 3.03
CA GLY A 27 9.88 18.03 3.85
C GLY A 27 8.63 17.60 4.62
N CYS A 28 8.50 16.28 4.85
CA CYS A 28 7.48 15.75 5.74
C CYS A 28 7.72 16.27 7.17
N GLY A 29 6.77 17.06 7.70
CA GLY A 29 6.86 17.67 9.04
C GLY A 29 7.15 19.17 9.06
N ALA A 30 7.58 19.77 7.95
CA ALA A 30 7.94 21.19 7.86
C ALA A 30 6.76 22.17 8.12
N CYS A 31 5.52 21.68 8.09
CA CYS A 31 4.31 22.52 8.17
C CYS A 31 3.64 22.55 9.56
N TYR A 32 4.12 21.78 10.54
CA TYR A 32 3.51 21.76 11.87
C TYR A 32 4.03 22.91 12.74
N LYS A 33 3.23 23.97 12.88
CA LYS A 33 3.50 25.07 13.83
C LYS A 33 3.82 24.50 15.22
N GLY A 34 4.99 24.82 15.74
CA GLY A 34 5.43 24.44 17.10
C GLY A 34 6.17 23.10 17.21
N ARG A 35 6.51 22.41 16.11
CA ARG A 35 7.47 21.29 16.12
C ARG A 35 8.65 21.60 15.20
N SER A 36 9.86 21.61 15.74
CA SER A 36 11.08 21.65 14.91
C SER A 36 11.17 20.34 14.14
N SER A 37 10.88 20.38 12.84
CA SER A 37 11.11 19.24 11.94
C SER A 37 12.60 19.16 11.65
N THR A 38 13.22 18.02 11.92
CA THR A 38 14.61 17.75 11.52
C THR A 38 14.77 17.62 10.00
N VAL A 39 13.67 17.44 9.26
CA VAL A 39 13.66 17.34 7.78
C VAL A 39 12.90 18.54 7.21
N GLN A 40 13.65 19.54 6.74
CA GLN A 40 13.09 20.76 6.14
C GLN A 40 12.72 20.54 4.66
N SER A 41 13.45 19.66 3.98
CA SER A 41 13.22 19.31 2.58
C SER A 41 13.30 17.80 2.35
N SER A 42 12.36 17.25 1.60
CA SER A 42 12.41 15.86 1.14
C SER A 42 11.61 15.64 -0.14
N LEU A 43 12.03 14.63 -0.89
CA LEU A 43 11.34 14.11 -2.06
C LEU A 43 10.74 12.75 -1.75
N LYS A 44 9.74 12.41 -2.53
CA LYS A 44 9.18 11.08 -2.60
C LYS A 44 9.21 10.60 -4.04
N LEU A 45 9.96 9.52 -4.25
CA LEU A 45 10.06 8.81 -5.52
C LEU A 45 8.93 7.78 -5.59
N GLN A 46 8.00 7.99 -6.51
CA GLN A 46 6.89 7.09 -6.82
C GLN A 46 7.36 6.14 -7.92
N VAL A 47 7.30 4.83 -7.69
CA VAL A 47 7.80 3.85 -8.67
C VAL A 47 6.75 2.79 -8.96
N VAL A 48 6.54 2.55 -10.24
CA VAL A 48 5.83 1.37 -10.75
C VAL A 48 6.84 0.48 -11.45
N PHE A 49 7.07 -0.70 -10.86
CA PHE A 49 7.98 -1.71 -11.40
C PHE A 49 7.16 -2.88 -11.96
N ASP A 50 7.25 -3.14 -13.26
CA ASP A 50 6.69 -4.33 -13.86
C ASP A 50 7.62 -5.52 -13.58
N TYR A 51 7.23 -6.29 -12.57
CA TYR A 51 7.98 -7.45 -12.11
C TYR A 51 8.00 -8.57 -13.14
N LEU A 52 6.98 -8.69 -13.99
CA LEU A 52 6.91 -9.79 -14.96
C LEU A 52 7.83 -9.50 -16.15
N ASN A 53 7.81 -8.27 -16.65
CA ASN A 53 8.60 -7.85 -17.81
C ASN A 53 9.96 -7.24 -17.43
N GLN A 54 10.25 -7.11 -16.13
CA GLN A 54 11.49 -6.55 -15.58
C GLN A 54 11.76 -5.11 -16.06
N SER A 55 10.71 -4.29 -16.17
CA SER A 55 10.77 -2.90 -16.62
C SER A 55 10.32 -1.91 -15.56
N LEU A 56 10.88 -0.69 -15.60
CA LEU A 56 10.38 0.45 -14.84
C LEU A 56 9.38 1.21 -15.68
N ASP A 57 8.10 1.09 -15.35
CA ASP A 57 7.01 1.70 -16.11
C ASP A 57 6.83 3.18 -15.74
N THR A 58 7.05 3.52 -14.47
CA THR A 58 6.87 4.89 -13.99
C THR A 58 7.86 5.19 -12.89
N VAL A 59 8.48 6.36 -12.97
CA VAL A 59 9.37 6.91 -11.95
C VAL A 59 9.06 8.40 -11.84
N ASP A 60 8.21 8.74 -10.88
CA ASP A 60 7.74 10.11 -10.67
C ASP A 60 8.31 10.70 -9.37
N ILE A 61 8.57 12.01 -9.40
CA ILE A 61 9.07 12.74 -8.24
C ILE A 61 7.95 13.62 -7.70
N THR A 62 7.64 13.45 -6.42
CA THR A 62 6.66 14.25 -5.69
C THR A 62 7.28 14.88 -4.45
N GLU A 63 6.68 15.96 -3.95
CA GLU A 63 7.10 16.56 -2.68
C GLU A 63 6.94 15.56 -1.54
N GLY A 64 7.91 15.50 -0.61
CA GLY A 64 7.92 14.53 0.47
C GLY A 64 6.73 14.62 1.43
N ILE A 65 6.03 15.77 1.48
CA ILE A 65 4.81 15.94 2.28
C ILE A 65 3.57 15.25 1.68
N ARG A 66 3.57 14.95 0.37
CA ARG A 66 2.39 14.38 -0.29
C ARG A 66 2.15 12.95 0.17
N ALA A 67 0.92 12.68 0.62
CA ALA A 67 0.48 11.34 0.98
C ALA A 67 0.32 10.47 -0.27
N ASP A 68 0.65 9.19 -0.17
CA ASP A 68 0.57 8.24 -1.30
C ASP A 68 -0.86 8.07 -1.82
N GLN A 69 -1.88 8.26 -0.96
CA GLN A 69 -3.30 8.21 -1.33
C GLN A 69 -3.67 9.26 -2.40
N GLY A 70 -2.91 10.35 -2.46
CA GLY A 70 -3.09 11.41 -3.44
C GLY A 70 -2.42 11.14 -4.79
N TYR A 71 -1.53 10.15 -4.88
CA TYR A 71 -0.85 9.82 -6.13
C TYR A 71 -1.72 8.93 -7.01
N ARG A 72 -2.11 9.43 -8.19
CA ARG A 72 -3.01 8.75 -9.14
C ARG A 72 -2.43 8.54 -10.53
N GLU A 73 -1.25 9.10 -10.81
CA GLU A 73 -0.63 9.01 -12.14
C GLU A 73 -0.37 7.56 -12.58
N HIS A 74 -0.11 6.65 -11.63
CA HIS A 74 0.03 5.22 -11.92
C HIS A 74 -1.18 4.60 -12.63
N LEU A 75 -2.39 5.16 -12.48
CA LEU A 75 -3.60 4.62 -13.11
C LEU A 75 -3.60 4.82 -14.62
N SER A 76 -2.86 5.81 -15.14
CA SER A 76 -2.75 6.07 -16.57
C SER A 76 -2.00 4.97 -17.34
N ASN A 77 -1.12 4.24 -16.65
CA ASN A 77 -0.24 3.22 -17.21
C ASN A 77 -0.74 1.78 -16.97
N ILE A 78 -1.96 1.61 -16.45
CA ILE A 78 -2.58 0.29 -16.24
C ILE A 78 -3.37 -0.09 -17.48
N SER A 79 -3.08 -1.28 -18.01
CA SER A 79 -3.78 -1.88 -19.16
C SER A 79 -4.61 -3.08 -18.75
N THR A 80 -5.52 -3.49 -19.63
CA THR A 80 -6.36 -4.67 -19.44
C THR A 80 -5.52 -5.92 -19.16
N LYS A 81 -5.95 -6.73 -18.18
CA LYS A 81 -5.25 -7.91 -17.64
C LYS A 81 -3.91 -7.64 -16.93
N ASP A 82 -3.58 -6.39 -16.62
CA ASP A 82 -2.46 -6.12 -15.72
C ASP A 82 -2.85 -6.42 -14.27
N LEU A 83 -1.87 -6.83 -13.46
CA LEU A 83 -2.04 -7.00 -12.02
C LEU A 83 -1.28 -5.90 -11.27
N LEU A 84 -2.00 -5.02 -10.57
CA LEU A 84 -1.42 -4.04 -9.66
C LEU A 84 -1.28 -4.61 -8.23
N ILE A 85 -0.09 -4.53 -7.65
CA ILE A 85 0.16 -4.84 -6.24
C ILE A 85 0.64 -3.59 -5.53
N SER A 86 -0.13 -3.12 -4.56
CA SER A 86 0.15 -1.88 -3.83
C SER A 86 -0.01 -2.06 -2.32
N ASP A 87 0.62 -1.17 -1.56
CA ASP A 87 0.49 -1.13 -0.10
C ASP A 87 -0.78 -0.39 0.37
N LEU A 88 -0.90 -0.15 1.69
CA LEU A 88 -2.02 0.60 2.28
C LEU A 88 -1.98 2.10 1.95
N GLY A 89 -0.83 2.64 1.57
CA GLY A 89 -0.66 4.03 1.13
C GLY A 89 -1.50 4.34 -0.10
N TYR A 90 -1.74 3.36 -0.98
CA TYR A 90 -2.57 3.51 -2.19
C TYR A 90 -3.98 2.94 -2.04
N PHE A 91 -4.42 2.65 -0.81
CA PHE A 91 -5.78 2.16 -0.58
C PHE A 91 -6.79 3.27 -0.86
N VAL A 92 -7.35 3.27 -2.07
CA VAL A 92 -8.39 4.22 -2.47
C VAL A 92 -9.49 3.51 -3.26
N PRO A 93 -10.72 3.42 -2.73
CA PRO A 93 -11.83 2.76 -3.42
C PRO A 93 -12.10 3.24 -4.85
N ALA A 94 -11.94 4.54 -5.11
CA ALA A 94 -12.09 5.10 -6.45
C ALA A 94 -11.03 4.57 -7.43
N SER A 95 -9.79 4.35 -6.99
CA SER A 95 -8.77 3.69 -7.83
C SER A 95 -9.15 2.26 -8.16
N PHE A 96 -9.71 1.51 -7.19
CA PHE A 96 -10.14 0.13 -7.43
C PHE A 96 -11.25 0.04 -8.48
N ILE A 97 -12.21 0.96 -8.46
CA ILE A 97 -13.26 1.05 -9.49
C ILE A 97 -12.63 1.24 -10.87
N GLN A 98 -11.75 2.22 -11.03
CA GLN A 98 -11.09 2.50 -12.30
C GLN A 98 -10.27 1.28 -12.81
N ILE A 99 -9.55 0.59 -11.95
CA ILE A 99 -8.80 -0.63 -12.32
C ILE A 99 -9.74 -1.73 -12.82
N ILE A 100 -10.87 -1.93 -12.14
CA ILE A 100 -11.89 -2.90 -12.54
C ILE A 100 -12.49 -2.53 -13.90
N GLU A 101 -12.82 -1.25 -14.11
CA GLU A 101 -13.38 -0.74 -15.38
C GLU A 101 -12.43 -0.92 -16.56
N LEU A 102 -11.12 -0.81 -16.33
CA LEU A 102 -10.09 -1.09 -17.34
C LEU A 102 -9.92 -2.60 -17.66
N GLY A 103 -10.61 -3.48 -16.93
CA GLY A 103 -10.44 -4.93 -17.03
C GLY A 103 -9.09 -5.42 -16.48
N ALA A 104 -8.50 -4.65 -15.57
CA ALA A 104 -7.27 -4.99 -14.86
C ALA A 104 -7.58 -5.54 -13.47
N TYR A 105 -6.54 -6.03 -12.79
CA TYR A 105 -6.63 -6.69 -11.50
C TYR A 105 -5.78 -5.95 -10.46
N PHE A 106 -6.16 -6.08 -9.18
CA PHE A 106 -5.34 -5.58 -8.09
C PHE A 106 -5.27 -6.54 -6.90
N ILE A 107 -4.19 -6.46 -6.13
CA ILE A 107 -4.10 -6.98 -4.77
C ILE A 107 -3.64 -5.84 -3.86
N SER A 108 -4.47 -5.52 -2.87
CA SER A 108 -4.16 -4.51 -1.85
C SER A 108 -4.38 -5.07 -0.44
N ARG A 109 -3.77 -4.44 0.55
CA ARG A 109 -4.05 -4.73 1.96
C ARG A 109 -5.38 -4.11 2.34
N TYR A 110 -6.11 -4.78 3.21
CA TYR A 110 -7.35 -4.22 3.76
C TYR A 110 -7.05 -3.13 4.79
N LYS A 111 -7.72 -1.98 4.65
CA LYS A 111 -7.67 -0.88 5.61
C LYS A 111 -8.74 -1.08 6.69
N ALA A 112 -8.30 -1.24 7.94
CA ALA A 112 -9.12 -1.74 9.06
C ALA A 112 -10.38 -0.91 9.40
N ASP A 113 -10.38 0.38 9.07
CA ASP A 113 -11.46 1.35 9.28
C ASP A 113 -12.49 1.37 8.13
N THR A 114 -12.27 0.59 7.06
CA THR A 114 -13.19 0.52 5.94
C THR A 114 -14.38 -0.38 6.29
N ASN A 115 -15.58 -0.01 5.84
CA ASN A 115 -16.76 -0.87 6.01
C ASN A 115 -16.82 -1.89 4.86
N ILE A 116 -17.24 -3.11 5.18
CA ILE A 116 -17.57 -4.15 4.21
C ILE A 116 -19.03 -4.58 4.40
N TYR A 117 -19.65 -5.02 3.32
CA TYR A 117 -21.06 -5.42 3.30
C TYR A 117 -21.23 -6.73 2.54
N ASP A 118 -22.28 -7.48 2.87
CA ASP A 118 -22.64 -8.69 2.14
C ASP A 118 -23.16 -8.31 0.74
N PRO A 119 -22.72 -8.97 -0.34
CA PRO A 119 -23.18 -8.65 -1.69
C PRO A 119 -24.65 -8.97 -1.96
N ILE A 120 -25.28 -9.83 -1.15
CA ILE A 120 -26.66 -10.27 -1.34
C ILE A 120 -27.60 -9.48 -0.43
N THR A 121 -27.30 -9.43 0.87
CA THR A 121 -28.18 -8.76 1.85
C THR A 121 -27.92 -7.26 1.97
N GLU A 122 -26.78 -6.79 1.44
CA GLU A 122 -26.25 -5.42 1.61
C GLU A 122 -26.01 -4.99 3.07
N GLU A 123 -26.16 -5.91 4.02
CA GLU A 123 -25.95 -5.66 5.43
C GLU A 123 -24.46 -5.50 5.75
N LYS A 124 -24.17 -4.67 6.76
CA LYS A 124 -22.80 -4.42 7.19
C LYS A 124 -22.24 -5.67 7.87
N ILE A 125 -21.09 -6.13 7.39
CA ILE A 125 -20.38 -7.26 7.98
C ILE A 125 -19.45 -6.76 9.09
N ASP A 126 -19.58 -7.33 10.29
CA ASP A 126 -18.50 -7.25 11.28
C ASP A 126 -17.43 -8.30 10.97
N LEU A 127 -16.33 -7.84 10.38
CA LEU A 127 -15.20 -8.70 10.02
C LEU A 127 -14.65 -9.53 11.20
N LEU A 128 -14.60 -8.99 12.43
CA LEU A 128 -14.06 -9.76 13.55
C LEU A 128 -14.98 -10.92 13.95
N ASN A 129 -16.30 -10.71 13.90
CA ASN A 129 -17.26 -11.77 14.15
C ASN A 129 -17.20 -12.82 13.03
N LEU A 130 -17.04 -12.38 11.79
CA LEU A 130 -16.89 -13.29 10.64
C LEU A 130 -15.63 -14.16 10.72
N LEU A 131 -14.58 -13.68 11.39
CA LEU A 131 -13.30 -14.34 11.58
C LEU A 131 -13.22 -15.20 12.85
N ASP A 132 -14.26 -15.19 13.68
CA ASP A 132 -14.27 -15.93 14.93
C ASP A 132 -14.11 -17.43 14.69
N ASN A 133 -13.26 -18.09 15.48
CA ASN A 133 -12.88 -19.51 15.36
C ASN A 133 -12.35 -19.95 13.97
N LYS A 134 -11.90 -19.03 13.14
CA LYS A 134 -11.29 -19.35 11.83
C LYS A 134 -9.77 -19.20 11.86
N PHE A 135 -9.12 -19.90 10.93
CA PHE A 135 -7.71 -19.69 10.57
C PHE A 135 -7.55 -19.05 9.20
N PHE A 136 -8.59 -19.17 8.36
CA PHE A 136 -8.61 -18.70 7.00
C PHE A 136 -10.04 -18.32 6.58
N LEU A 137 -10.17 -17.34 5.71
CA LEU A 137 -11.42 -16.92 5.10
C LEU A 137 -11.16 -16.35 3.70
N SER A 138 -11.96 -16.77 2.74
CA SER A 138 -12.10 -16.16 1.41
C SER A 138 -13.59 -15.89 1.20
N LYS A 139 -13.99 -14.65 0.90
CA LYS A 139 -15.40 -14.28 0.70
C LYS A 139 -15.54 -13.06 -0.21
N ASP A 140 -16.55 -13.05 -1.07
CA ASP A 140 -16.96 -11.86 -1.82
C ASP A 140 -17.71 -10.86 -0.93
N VAL A 141 -17.37 -9.58 -1.04
CA VAL A 141 -17.91 -8.47 -0.24
C VAL A 141 -18.05 -7.21 -1.10
N LEU A 142 -18.87 -6.27 -0.62
CA LEU A 142 -18.90 -4.90 -1.13
C LEU A 142 -18.06 -4.01 -0.21
N LEU A 143 -17.07 -3.32 -0.75
CA LEU A 143 -16.16 -2.43 -0.01
C LEU A 143 -16.64 -0.98 -0.02
N GLY A 144 -16.73 -0.39 1.17
CA GLY A 144 -17.05 1.03 1.36
C GLY A 144 -18.54 1.30 1.40
N LYS A 145 -18.95 2.33 2.17
CA LYS A 145 -20.36 2.68 2.36
C LYS A 145 -21.02 3.21 1.09
N GLN A 146 -20.33 4.11 0.38
CA GLN A 146 -20.83 4.75 -0.84
C GLN A 146 -20.34 4.04 -2.10
N ALA A 147 -19.05 3.72 -2.16
CA ALA A 147 -18.44 3.12 -3.35
C ALA A 147 -18.94 1.69 -3.65
N LYS A 148 -19.25 0.90 -2.60
CA LYS A 148 -19.78 -0.48 -2.69
C LYS A 148 -19.05 -1.32 -3.74
N VAL A 149 -17.72 -1.26 -3.74
CA VAL A 149 -16.89 -1.95 -4.75
C VAL A 149 -16.97 -3.45 -4.52
N LYS A 150 -17.48 -4.21 -5.49
CA LYS A 150 -17.51 -5.68 -5.42
C LYS A 150 -16.10 -6.23 -5.55
N LEU A 151 -15.66 -6.96 -4.53
CA LEU A 151 -14.34 -7.57 -4.48
C LEU A 151 -14.34 -8.78 -3.55
N ARG A 152 -13.24 -9.49 -3.53
CA ARG A 152 -12.97 -10.61 -2.65
C ARG A 152 -12.06 -10.20 -1.51
N ILE A 153 -12.45 -10.51 -0.27
CA ILE A 153 -11.61 -10.36 0.91
C ILE A 153 -11.01 -11.70 1.30
N ILE A 154 -9.71 -11.70 1.60
CA ILE A 154 -8.94 -12.89 1.96
C ILE A 154 -8.26 -12.62 3.30
N CYS A 155 -8.52 -13.46 4.29
CA CYS A 155 -7.99 -13.34 5.63
C CYS A 155 -7.24 -14.62 6.01
N HIS A 156 -6.02 -14.47 6.54
CA HIS A 156 -5.23 -15.58 7.06
C HIS A 156 -4.71 -15.23 8.45
N LYS A 157 -4.97 -16.11 9.42
CA LYS A 157 -4.56 -15.94 10.80
C LYS A 157 -3.06 -16.12 10.92
N LEU A 158 -2.40 -15.21 11.62
CA LEU A 158 -0.97 -15.26 11.86
C LEU A 158 -0.63 -16.21 13.00
N THR A 159 0.63 -16.59 13.09
CA THR A 159 1.17 -17.17 14.31
C THR A 159 1.19 -16.12 15.43
N ASP A 160 1.13 -16.57 16.68
CA ASP A 160 1.17 -15.68 17.85
C ASP A 160 2.42 -14.80 17.84
N GLU A 161 3.57 -15.36 17.44
CA GLU A 161 4.83 -14.62 17.31
C GLU A 161 4.71 -13.46 16.30
N GLN A 162 4.18 -13.73 15.10
CA GLN A 162 3.97 -12.72 14.07
C GLN A 162 2.98 -11.65 14.54
N ALA A 163 1.90 -12.05 15.20
CA ALA A 163 0.89 -11.13 15.71
C ALA A 163 1.42 -10.24 16.84
N ILE A 164 2.19 -10.80 17.78
CA ILE A 164 2.88 -10.06 18.84
C ILE A 164 3.84 -9.04 18.23
N GLY A 165 4.64 -9.44 17.22
CA GLY A 165 5.53 -8.54 16.50
C GLY A 165 4.80 -7.37 15.84
N ARG A 166 3.66 -7.65 15.18
CA ARG A 166 2.80 -6.61 14.58
C ARG A 166 2.22 -5.66 15.62
N ARG A 167 1.69 -6.17 16.74
CA ARG A 167 1.19 -5.36 17.86
C ARG A 167 2.26 -4.45 18.45
N ARG A 168 3.47 -4.98 18.69
CA ARG A 168 4.61 -4.18 19.18
C ARG A 168 4.91 -3.01 18.25
N LYS A 169 5.06 -3.26 16.94
CA LYS A 169 5.29 -2.21 15.94
C LYS A 169 4.16 -1.18 15.90
N ALA A 170 2.91 -1.64 15.86
CA ALA A 170 1.74 -0.75 15.84
C ALA A 170 1.63 0.11 17.10
N ASN A 171 1.95 -0.43 18.27
CA ASN A 171 1.91 0.31 19.54
C ASN A 171 3.04 1.33 19.65
N LEU A 172 4.23 1.03 19.14
CA LEU A 172 5.34 1.99 19.06
C LEU A 172 4.97 3.19 18.17
N LEU A 173 4.37 2.92 16.99
CA LEU A 173 3.87 3.97 16.10
C LEU A 173 2.74 4.78 16.74
N ALA A 174 1.77 4.12 17.38
CA ALA A 174 0.67 4.82 18.05
C ALA A 174 1.21 5.76 19.16
N LYS A 175 2.20 5.31 19.93
CA LYS A 175 2.86 6.10 20.96
C LYS A 175 3.60 7.32 20.37
N SER A 176 4.34 7.17 19.27
CA SER A 176 5.04 8.30 18.64
C SER A 176 4.07 9.37 18.11
N HIS A 177 2.90 8.94 17.64
CA HIS A 177 1.83 9.82 17.15
C HIS A 177 0.81 10.25 18.23
N LYS A 178 1.06 9.90 19.49
CA LYS A 178 0.21 10.26 20.65
C LYS A 178 -1.25 9.80 20.55
N TYR A 179 -1.50 8.64 19.97
CA TYR A 179 -2.82 7.99 19.99
C TYR A 179 -2.74 6.56 20.52
N LYS A 180 -3.90 5.97 20.84
CA LYS A 180 -4.01 4.56 21.22
C LYS A 180 -4.77 3.81 20.13
N SER A 181 -4.21 2.70 19.68
CA SER A 181 -4.90 1.82 18.74
C SER A 181 -6.10 1.15 19.41
N SER A 182 -7.23 1.08 18.71
CA SER A 182 -8.48 0.53 19.23
C SER A 182 -8.37 -0.98 19.48
N SER A 183 -9.18 -1.51 20.39
CA SER A 183 -9.25 -2.96 20.65
C SER A 183 -9.56 -3.75 19.38
N ARG A 184 -10.48 -3.24 18.55
CA ARG A 184 -10.80 -3.79 17.22
C ARG A 184 -9.56 -3.90 16.34
N ASN A 185 -8.79 -2.81 16.20
CA ASN A 185 -7.60 -2.80 15.35
C ASN A 185 -6.52 -3.75 15.89
N GLN A 186 -6.35 -3.83 17.21
CA GLN A 186 -5.42 -4.77 17.84
C GLN A 186 -5.76 -6.24 17.55
N ARG A 187 -7.05 -6.60 17.52
CA ARG A 187 -7.51 -7.95 17.14
C ARG A 187 -7.31 -8.23 15.65
N LEU A 188 -7.48 -7.22 14.78
CA LEU A 188 -7.21 -7.38 13.35
C LEU A 188 -5.71 -7.56 13.04
N LEU A 189 -4.81 -7.18 13.95
CA LEU A 189 -3.37 -7.45 13.79
C LEU A 189 -3.00 -8.93 13.90
N ASP A 190 -3.89 -9.79 14.40
CA ASP A 190 -3.76 -11.25 14.35
C ASP A 190 -3.91 -11.81 12.92
N TRP A 191 -4.24 -10.97 11.94
CA TRP A 191 -4.59 -11.40 10.59
C TRP A 191 -3.75 -10.71 9.52
N SER A 192 -3.42 -11.44 8.46
CA SER A 192 -3.11 -10.87 7.15
C SER A 192 -4.39 -10.79 6.35
N ILE A 193 -4.79 -9.57 5.98
CA ILE A 193 -6.05 -9.32 5.29
C ILE A 193 -5.75 -8.61 3.96
N PHE A 194 -6.23 -9.19 2.87
CA PHE A 194 -6.06 -8.72 1.51
C PHE A 194 -7.43 -8.52 0.86
N ILE A 195 -7.48 -7.62 -0.11
CA ILE A 195 -8.62 -7.43 -1.00
C ILE A 195 -8.15 -7.49 -2.45
N THR A 196 -8.99 -8.05 -3.31
CA THR A 196 -8.70 -8.21 -4.73
C THR A 196 -9.99 -8.34 -5.54
N ASN A 197 -10.00 -7.91 -6.80
CA ASN A 197 -11.07 -8.22 -7.76
C ASN A 197 -10.82 -9.53 -8.53
N ILE A 198 -9.75 -10.28 -8.21
CA ILE A 198 -9.45 -11.58 -8.81
C ILE A 198 -10.39 -12.64 -8.24
N SER A 199 -11.08 -13.37 -9.13
CA SER A 199 -12.00 -14.45 -8.73
C SER A 199 -11.25 -15.68 -8.16
N GLU A 200 -11.95 -16.49 -7.37
CA GLU A 200 -11.43 -17.77 -6.85
C GLU A 200 -10.99 -18.71 -7.98
N ASP A 201 -11.74 -18.74 -9.09
CA ASP A 201 -11.44 -19.60 -10.25
C ASP A 201 -10.17 -19.18 -11.00
N MET A 202 -9.82 -17.89 -10.97
CA MET A 202 -8.61 -17.40 -11.62
C MET A 202 -7.38 -17.62 -10.74
N VAL A 203 -7.42 -17.15 -9.50
CA VAL A 203 -6.34 -17.34 -8.52
C VAL A 203 -6.94 -17.63 -7.15
N ASN A 204 -6.61 -18.80 -6.60
CA ASN A 204 -7.07 -19.16 -5.27
C ASN A 204 -6.43 -18.28 -4.18
N ALA A 205 -7.01 -18.26 -2.99
CA ALA A 205 -6.62 -17.29 -1.96
C ALA A 205 -5.20 -17.52 -1.40
N GLU A 206 -4.72 -18.77 -1.37
CA GLU A 206 -3.34 -19.07 -0.97
C GLU A 206 -2.34 -18.45 -1.96
N HIS A 207 -2.58 -18.61 -3.27
CA HIS A 207 -1.74 -18.01 -4.29
C HIS A 207 -1.77 -16.47 -4.27
N ILE A 208 -2.90 -15.84 -3.96
CA ILE A 208 -2.95 -14.37 -3.76
C ILE A 208 -1.95 -13.93 -2.69
N MET A 209 -1.89 -14.65 -1.56
CA MET A 209 -0.94 -14.34 -0.50
C MET A 209 0.51 -14.53 -0.95
N ILE A 210 0.79 -15.55 -1.75
CA ILE A 210 2.12 -15.82 -2.32
C ILE A 210 2.52 -14.71 -3.29
N ILE A 211 1.64 -14.34 -4.21
CA ILE A 211 1.85 -13.29 -5.21
C ILE A 211 2.11 -11.95 -4.52
N TYR A 212 1.38 -11.62 -3.47
CA TYR A 212 1.61 -10.38 -2.73
C TYR A 212 3.02 -10.29 -2.11
N ARG A 213 3.71 -11.42 -1.87
CA ARG A 213 5.11 -11.40 -1.41
C ARG A 213 6.06 -10.81 -2.46
N ALA A 214 5.71 -10.85 -3.75
CA ALA A 214 6.46 -10.19 -4.81
C ALA A 214 6.59 -8.68 -4.59
N ARG A 215 5.69 -8.05 -3.82
CA ARG A 215 5.84 -6.65 -3.41
C ARG A 215 7.17 -6.36 -2.70
N TRP A 216 7.81 -7.35 -2.06
CA TRP A 216 9.13 -7.13 -1.47
C TRP A 216 10.23 -6.82 -2.51
N GLN A 217 10.01 -7.15 -3.79
CA GLN A 217 10.97 -6.88 -4.87
C GLN A 217 11.16 -5.39 -5.12
N ILE A 218 10.10 -4.58 -5.03
CA ILE A 218 10.24 -3.12 -5.13
C ILE A 218 10.97 -2.51 -3.92
N GLU A 219 10.85 -3.10 -2.73
CA GLU A 219 11.69 -2.71 -1.58
C GLU A 219 13.17 -3.05 -1.80
N LEU A 220 13.48 -4.17 -2.45
CA LEU A 220 14.86 -4.54 -2.82
C LEU A 220 15.42 -3.56 -3.86
N LEU A 221 14.64 -3.23 -4.89
CA LEU A 221 14.98 -2.19 -5.85
C LEU A 221 15.30 -0.88 -5.12
N PHE A 222 14.50 -0.52 -4.11
CA PHE A 222 14.73 0.66 -3.32
C PHE A 222 16.04 0.64 -2.53
N LYS A 223 16.38 -0.51 -1.94
CA LYS A 223 17.67 -0.68 -1.25
C LYS A 223 18.85 -0.58 -2.21
N LEU A 224 18.73 -1.19 -3.40
CA LEU A 224 19.79 -1.20 -4.41
C LEU A 224 20.11 0.20 -4.92
N TYR A 225 19.10 1.03 -5.26
CA TYR A 225 19.41 2.37 -5.73
C TYR A 225 20.01 3.24 -4.60
N LYS A 226 19.55 3.08 -3.35
CA LYS A 226 20.12 3.81 -2.21
C LYS A 226 21.58 3.43 -1.97
N SER A 227 21.92 2.14 -2.06
CA SER A 227 23.29 1.66 -1.83
C SER A 227 24.24 1.96 -3.00
N HIS A 228 23.80 1.74 -4.24
CA HIS A 228 24.68 1.79 -5.41
C HIS A 228 24.70 3.15 -6.12
N ALA A 229 23.55 3.82 -6.23
CA ALA A 229 23.48 5.06 -6.99
C ALA A 229 24.01 6.27 -6.19
N LYS A 230 24.25 6.12 -4.86
CA LYS A 230 24.68 7.21 -3.97
C LYS A 230 23.90 8.51 -4.25
N ILE A 231 22.61 8.41 -4.58
CA ILE A 231 21.80 9.58 -4.97
C ILE A 231 21.73 10.58 -3.80
N GLU A 232 21.76 10.08 -2.57
CA GLU A 232 21.93 10.91 -1.36
C GLU A 232 23.21 11.78 -1.38
N ASN A 233 24.29 11.30 -2.03
CA ASN A 233 25.55 12.03 -2.21
C ASN A 233 25.56 12.97 -3.43
N LEU A 234 24.72 12.74 -4.44
CA LEU A 234 24.60 13.62 -5.61
C LEU A 234 23.88 14.92 -5.24
N ILE A 235 22.93 14.85 -4.31
CA ILE A 235 22.12 15.98 -3.88
C ILE A 235 22.84 16.83 -2.81
N THR A 236 23.81 16.24 -2.09
CA THR A 236 24.60 16.93 -1.05
C THR A 236 25.86 17.63 -1.58
N LYS A 237 26.23 17.45 -2.86
CA LYS A 237 27.35 18.22 -3.44
C LYS A 237 26.88 19.62 -3.83
N HIS A 238 27.31 20.61 -3.06
CA HIS A 238 27.27 22.01 -3.43
C HIS A 238 28.04 22.22 -4.75
N TYR A 239 27.31 22.55 -5.81
CA TYR A 239 27.89 23.27 -6.93
C TYR A 239 27.65 24.76 -6.67
N SER A 240 28.68 25.42 -6.15
CA SER A 240 28.75 26.87 -6.18
C SER A 240 29.04 27.27 -7.64
N PHE A 241 28.09 27.94 -8.28
CA PHE A 241 28.33 28.67 -9.52
C PHE A 241 28.78 30.10 -9.19
#